data_AF-A0A948JBU2-F1
#
_entry.id   AF-A0A948JBU2-F1
#
_cell.length_a   1.000
_cell.length_b   1.000
_cell.length_c   1.000
_cell.angle_alpha   90.00
_cell.angle_beta   90.00
_cell.angle_gamma   90.00
#
_symmetry.space_group_name_H-M   'P 1'
#
loop_
_entity.id
_entity.type
_entity.pdbx_description
1 polymer ?
#
loop_
_entity_poly.entity_id
_entity_poly.type
_entity_poly.pdbx_seq_one_letter_code
_entity_poly.pdbx_strand_id
1 'polypeptide(L)'
;VNCFCIPGNHGRIGKKGEHGPTDNYDYLTYHLMKERLRQYPNVNFCIPKSMFMLVEVQGRIFYMTHGGEVRSWMGIPYYGLDRARSRIVEMMAEHEVYPDYFITAHVHQQTTIKERHFTNGDWAGGNDFSVGKLNQASRPMQFLFSVHKDYGVTWRTPILLENPTIKKNIKIFKGGQNGKSNRASK
;
A
#
# COMPACT_ATOMS: atom_id res chain seq x y z
N VAL A 1 0.87 -18.26 10.71
CA VAL A 1 0.87 -16.92 10.08
C VAL A 1 1.93 -16.90 9.01
N ASN A 2 1.56 -16.52 7.79
CA ASN A 2 2.50 -16.40 6.68
C ASN A 2 2.60 -14.93 6.30
N CYS A 3 3.81 -14.38 6.30
CA CYS A 3 4.13 -13.01 5.97
C CYS A 3 4.77 -12.98 4.58
N PHE A 4 4.08 -12.38 3.61
CA PHE A 4 4.59 -12.19 2.25
C PHE A 4 5.07 -10.75 2.10
N CYS A 5 6.36 -10.55 1.92
CA CYS A 5 7.00 -9.25 2.13
C CYS A 5 7.64 -8.75 0.84
N ILE A 6 6.97 -7.85 0.12
CA ILE A 6 7.47 -7.26 -1.13
C ILE A 6 8.05 -5.88 -0.85
N PRO A 7 9.31 -5.62 -1.23
CA PRO A 7 9.93 -4.31 -1.05
C PRO A 7 9.16 -3.20 -1.76
N GLY A 8 9.01 -2.07 -1.08
CA GLY A 8 8.35 -0.88 -1.59
C GLY A 8 9.34 0.14 -2.16
N ASN A 9 8.80 1.29 -2.58
CA ASN A 9 9.62 2.38 -3.12
C ASN A 9 10.24 3.28 -2.05
N HIS A 10 9.83 3.16 -0.78
CA HIS A 10 10.33 4.00 0.32
C HIS A 10 11.68 3.51 0.84
N GLY A 11 11.90 2.20 0.90
CA GLY A 11 13.20 1.63 1.29
C GLY A 11 14.22 1.59 0.15
N ARG A 12 13.88 2.06 -1.07
CA ARG A 12 14.80 2.00 -2.22
C ARG A 12 16.07 2.81 -1.97
N ILE A 13 17.22 2.18 -2.21
CA ILE A 13 18.52 2.85 -2.26
C ILE A 13 18.69 3.43 -3.67
N GLY A 14 19.12 4.69 -3.80
CA GLY A 14 19.34 5.34 -5.09
C GLY A 14 18.07 5.73 -5.88
N LYS A 15 18.26 6.02 -7.17
CA LYS A 15 17.18 6.45 -8.07
C LYS A 15 16.33 5.26 -8.55
N LYS A 16 15.15 5.57 -9.08
CA LYS A 16 14.26 4.55 -9.67
C LYS A 16 14.96 3.84 -10.83
N GLY A 17 15.02 2.50 -10.76
CA GLY A 17 15.63 1.65 -11.79
C GLY A 17 17.15 1.48 -11.68
N GLU A 18 17.80 2.08 -10.68
CA GLU A 18 19.24 1.96 -10.48
C GLU A 18 19.63 0.63 -9.83
N HIS A 19 18.82 0.18 -8.87
CA HIS A 19 19.10 -1.02 -8.08
C HIS A 19 17.92 -1.99 -8.07
N GLY A 20 18.22 -3.25 -7.74
CA GLY A 20 17.25 -4.34 -7.69
C GLY A 20 16.41 -4.39 -6.39
N PRO A 21 15.48 -5.35 -6.29
CA PRO A 21 14.61 -5.50 -5.11
C PRO A 21 15.37 -5.81 -3.81
N THR A 22 16.58 -6.37 -3.89
CA THR A 22 17.40 -6.73 -2.72
C THR A 22 18.17 -5.56 -2.13
N ASP A 23 18.45 -4.53 -2.94
CA ASP A 23 19.16 -3.31 -2.54
C ASP A 23 18.15 -2.28 -1.99
N ASN A 24 17.43 -2.71 -0.96
CA ASN A 24 16.29 -2.00 -0.42
C ASN A 24 16.22 -2.19 1.10
N TYR A 25 16.01 -1.11 1.84
CA TYR A 25 15.86 -1.16 3.30
C TYR A 25 14.63 -1.94 3.75
N ASP A 26 13.57 -2.02 2.93
CA ASP A 26 12.42 -2.89 3.22
C ASP A 26 12.87 -4.36 3.21
N TYR A 27 13.69 -4.75 2.22
CA TYR A 27 14.23 -6.10 2.12
C TYR A 27 15.09 -6.46 3.34
N LEU A 28 15.99 -5.55 3.76
CA LEU A 28 16.76 -5.71 5.01
C LEU A 28 15.84 -5.82 6.23
N THR A 29 14.85 -4.93 6.33
CA THR A 29 13.90 -4.91 7.45
C THR A 29 13.13 -6.22 7.57
N TYR A 30 12.70 -6.82 6.45
CA TYR A 30 12.02 -8.11 6.46
C TYR A 30 12.92 -9.24 6.97
N HIS A 31 14.20 -9.25 6.62
CA HIS A 31 15.16 -10.23 7.17
C HIS A 31 15.40 -10.01 8.67
N LEU A 32 15.49 -8.75 9.12
CA LEU A 32 15.57 -8.44 10.54
C LEU A 32 14.31 -8.90 11.30
N MET A 33 13.11 -8.69 10.74
CA MET A 33 11.86 -9.17 11.33
C MET A 33 11.83 -10.70 11.41
N LYS A 34 12.22 -11.38 10.33
CA LYS A 34 12.33 -12.85 10.29
C LYS A 34 13.26 -13.37 11.38
N GLU A 35 14.44 -12.77 11.53
CA GLU A 35 15.41 -13.17 12.55
C GLU A 35 14.90 -12.91 13.97
N ARG A 36 14.30 -11.74 14.22
CA ARG A 36 13.74 -11.38 15.53
C ARG A 36 12.58 -12.26 15.96
N LEU A 37 11.83 -12.80 14.99
CA LEU A 37 10.69 -13.67 15.23
C LEU A 37 11.00 -15.16 15.07
N ARG A 38 12.27 -15.55 14.91
CA ARG A 38 12.68 -16.95 14.69
C ARG A 38 12.23 -17.92 15.78
N GLN A 39 12.01 -17.42 17.00
CA GLN A 39 11.54 -18.21 18.15
C GLN A 39 10.07 -18.63 18.03
N TYR A 40 9.29 -18.04 17.12
CA TYR A 40 7.88 -18.33 16.91
C TYR A 40 7.71 -19.23 15.68
N PRO A 41 7.64 -20.57 15.84
CA PRO A 41 7.60 -21.51 14.72
C PRO A 41 6.32 -21.40 13.86
N ASN A 42 5.29 -20.74 14.39
CA ASN A 42 4.03 -20.47 13.70
C ASN A 42 4.05 -19.19 12.84
N VAL A 43 5.19 -18.49 12.73
CA VAL A 43 5.36 -17.28 11.91
C VAL A 43 6.39 -17.53 10.81
N ASN A 44 5.95 -17.58 9.56
CA ASN A 44 6.81 -17.83 8.41
C ASN A 44 6.93 -16.57 7.54
N PHE A 45 8.13 -16.29 7.05
CA PHE A 45 8.41 -15.16 6.16
C PHE A 45 8.81 -15.63 4.77
N CYS A 46 8.10 -15.13 3.76
CA CYS A 46 8.45 -15.28 2.35
C CYS A 46 8.91 -13.90 1.82
N ILE A 47 10.19 -13.79 1.51
CA ILE A 47 10.84 -12.54 1.09
C ILE A 47 11.42 -12.80 -0.31
N PRO A 48 10.79 -12.34 -1.39
CA PRO A 48 11.23 -12.62 -2.74
C PRO A 48 12.42 -11.73 -3.11
N LYS A 49 13.30 -12.23 -3.96
CA LYS A 49 14.27 -11.40 -4.69
C LYS A 49 13.62 -10.78 -5.94
N SER A 50 12.38 -10.30 -5.81
CA SER A 50 11.54 -9.79 -6.91
C SER A 50 10.66 -8.63 -6.41
N MET A 51 10.23 -7.78 -7.35
CA MET A 51 9.28 -6.67 -7.10
C MET A 51 7.80 -7.12 -7.09
N PHE A 52 7.57 -8.41 -7.33
CA PHE A 52 6.27 -9.04 -7.25
C PHE A 52 6.38 -10.47 -6.72
N MET A 53 5.25 -11.03 -6.29
CA MET A 53 5.13 -12.42 -5.89
C MET A 53 3.73 -12.94 -6.25
N LEU A 54 3.65 -14.22 -6.59
CA LEU A 54 2.39 -14.95 -6.68
C LEU A 54 2.19 -15.74 -5.38
N VAL A 55 1.01 -15.63 -4.79
CA VAL A 55 0.65 -16.36 -3.57
C VAL A 55 -0.64 -17.10 -3.80
N GLU A 56 -0.65 -18.40 -3.55
CA GLU A 56 -1.89 -19.18 -3.56
C GLU A 56 -2.50 -19.22 -2.16
N VAL A 57 -3.78 -18.85 -2.07
CA VAL A 57 -4.57 -18.97 -0.84
C VAL A 57 -5.91 -19.59 -1.19
N GLN A 58 -6.21 -20.76 -0.59
CA GLN A 58 -7.47 -21.47 -0.82
C GLN A 58 -7.74 -21.76 -2.31
N GLY A 59 -6.71 -22.13 -3.08
CA GLY A 59 -6.83 -22.41 -4.52
C GLY A 59 -7.00 -21.17 -5.40
N ARG A 60 -6.78 -19.96 -4.86
CA ARG A 60 -6.83 -18.68 -5.59
C ARG A 60 -5.46 -18.05 -5.66
N ILE A 61 -5.07 -17.59 -6.85
CA ILE A 61 -3.75 -17.00 -7.09
C ILE A 61 -3.84 -15.47 -6.94
N PHE A 62 -3.03 -14.94 -6.04
CA PHE A 62 -2.89 -13.51 -5.79
C PHE A 62 -1.57 -13.02 -6.37
N TYR A 63 -1.63 -12.13 -7.36
CA TYR A 63 -0.49 -11.34 -7.79
C TYR A 63 -0.30 -10.16 -6.85
N MET A 64 0.82 -10.13 -6.15
CA MET A 64 1.17 -9.08 -5.20
C MET A 64 2.33 -8.25 -5.76
N THR A 65 2.23 -6.93 -5.69
CA THR A 65 3.35 -6.01 -5.95
C THR A 65 3.16 -4.72 -5.17
N HIS A 66 4.21 -3.96 -4.91
CA HIS A 66 4.05 -2.64 -4.29
C HIS A 66 3.32 -1.65 -5.21
N GLY A 67 3.52 -1.74 -6.54
CA GLY A 67 2.85 -0.88 -7.53
C GLY A 67 3.59 0.43 -7.84
N GLY A 68 4.74 0.69 -7.23
CA GLY A 68 5.55 1.91 -7.46
C GLY A 68 6.13 2.05 -8.89
N GLU A 69 6.08 0.98 -9.67
CA GLU A 69 6.47 0.99 -11.08
C GLU A 69 5.40 1.58 -12.00
N VAL A 70 4.14 1.57 -11.57
CA VAL A 70 2.99 1.99 -12.36
C VAL A 70 2.83 3.50 -12.32
N ARG A 71 2.81 4.14 -13.49
CA ARG A 71 2.54 5.59 -13.61
C ARG A 71 1.04 5.85 -13.66
N SER A 72 0.59 6.84 -12.88
CA SER A 72 -0.74 7.41 -12.99
C SER A 72 -0.97 8.02 -14.37
N TRP A 73 -2.23 8.11 -14.79
CA TRP A 73 -2.63 8.72 -16.07
C TRP A 73 -3.59 9.86 -15.81
N MET A 74 -3.27 11.07 -16.27
CA MET A 74 -4.09 12.28 -16.04
C MET A 74 -4.45 12.49 -14.56
N GLY A 75 -3.51 12.21 -13.65
CA GLY A 75 -3.73 12.29 -12.20
C GLY A 75 -4.55 11.13 -11.60
N ILE A 76 -5.02 10.18 -12.41
CA ILE A 76 -5.82 9.03 -11.98
C ILE A 76 -4.90 7.80 -11.86
N PRO A 77 -4.54 7.36 -10.64
CA PRO A 77 -3.65 6.22 -10.45
C PRO A 77 -4.30 4.90 -10.89
N TYR A 78 -5.60 4.75 -10.68
CA TYR A 78 -6.34 3.51 -10.89
C TYR A 78 -6.38 3.08 -12.37
N TYR A 79 -6.41 4.04 -13.29
CA TYR A 79 -6.35 3.72 -14.72
C TYR A 79 -4.96 3.20 -15.11
N GLY A 80 -3.89 3.74 -14.52
CA GLY A 80 -2.53 3.21 -14.70
C GLY A 80 -2.44 1.75 -14.21
N LEU A 81 -2.99 1.49 -13.02
CA LEU A 81 -3.03 0.17 -12.40
C LEU A 81 -3.82 -0.86 -13.23
N ASP A 82 -5.00 -0.51 -13.74
CA ASP A 82 -5.82 -1.40 -14.57
C ASP A 82 -5.13 -1.76 -15.91
N ARG A 83 -4.45 -0.78 -16.53
CA ARG A 83 -3.63 -1.03 -17.73
C ARG A 83 -2.43 -1.93 -17.43
N ALA A 84 -1.73 -1.70 -16.31
CA ALA A 84 -0.62 -2.54 -15.91
C ALA A 84 -1.09 -3.98 -15.62
N ARG A 85 -2.22 -4.15 -14.92
CA ARG A 85 -2.84 -5.46 -14.68
C ARG A 85 -3.07 -6.22 -15.97
N SER A 86 -3.64 -5.58 -16.98
CA SER A 86 -3.95 -6.24 -18.26
C SER A 86 -2.70 -6.78 -18.95
N ARG A 87 -1.59 -6.01 -18.94
CA ARG A 87 -0.29 -6.46 -19.48
C ARG A 87 0.35 -7.56 -18.65
N ILE A 88 0.20 -7.51 -17.33
CA ILE A 88 0.72 -8.57 -16.45
C ILE A 88 -0.04 -9.87 -16.69
N VAL A 89 -1.36 -9.82 -16.87
CA VAL A 89 -2.16 -11.02 -17.19
C VAL A 89 -1.71 -11.62 -18.52
N GLU A 90 -1.51 -10.80 -19.55
CA GLU A 90 -1.00 -11.25 -20.85
C GLU A 90 0.39 -11.89 -20.72
N MET A 91 1.33 -11.22 -20.05
CA MET A 91 2.68 -11.73 -19.79
C MET A 91 2.68 -13.06 -19.00
N MET A 92 1.80 -13.20 -18.01
CA MET A 92 1.73 -14.41 -17.18
C MET A 92 1.07 -15.58 -17.94
N ALA A 93 0.15 -15.28 -18.85
CA ALA A 93 -0.50 -16.31 -19.67
C ALA A 93 0.49 -17.03 -20.61
N GLU A 94 1.56 -16.36 -21.07
CA GLU A 94 2.67 -16.99 -21.81
C GLU A 94 3.37 -18.11 -21.01
N HIS A 95 3.21 -18.10 -19.69
CA HIS A 95 3.75 -19.08 -18.76
C HIS A 95 2.66 -19.93 -18.09
N GLU A 96 1.45 -19.96 -18.65
CA GLU A 96 0.30 -20.72 -18.11
C GLU A 96 -0.10 -20.34 -16.67
N VAL A 97 0.20 -19.10 -16.27
CA VAL A 97 -0.16 -18.56 -14.95
C VAL A 97 -1.30 -17.56 -15.10
N TYR A 98 -2.37 -17.76 -14.32
CA TYR A 98 -3.58 -16.94 -14.39
C TYR A 98 -3.95 -16.39 -13.01
N PRO A 99 -3.47 -15.19 -12.62
CA PRO A 99 -3.81 -14.61 -11.32
C PRO A 99 -5.31 -14.27 -11.22
N ASP A 100 -5.97 -14.75 -10.17
CA ASP A 100 -7.38 -14.43 -9.87
C ASP A 100 -7.51 -13.00 -9.33
N TYR A 101 -6.57 -12.59 -8.48
CA TYR A 101 -6.61 -11.34 -7.73
C TYR A 101 -5.29 -10.58 -7.83
N PHE A 102 -5.38 -9.25 -7.70
CA PHE A 102 -4.22 -8.37 -7.67
C PHE A 102 -4.20 -7.57 -6.37
N ILE A 103 -3.05 -7.52 -5.71
CA ILE A 103 -2.82 -6.74 -4.50
C ILE A 103 -1.72 -5.74 -4.79
N THR A 104 -2.03 -4.46 -4.55
CA THR A 104 -1.10 -3.35 -4.75
C THR A 104 -1.10 -2.38 -3.57
N ALA A 105 -0.09 -1.52 -3.50
CA ALA A 105 0.00 -0.44 -2.53
C ALA A 105 0.40 0.85 -3.27
N HIS A 106 1.33 1.63 -2.72
CA HIS A 106 1.93 2.85 -3.29
C HIS A 106 1.01 4.07 -3.43
N VAL A 107 -0.28 3.89 -3.76
CA VAL A 107 -1.22 5.00 -3.97
C VAL A 107 -1.77 5.62 -2.68
N HIS A 108 -1.56 4.97 -1.54
CA HIS A 108 -1.98 5.45 -0.21
C HIS A 108 -3.50 5.70 -0.09
N GLN A 109 -4.28 5.03 -0.94
CA GLN A 109 -5.73 5.09 -0.99
C GLN A 109 -6.27 3.67 -1.12
N GLN A 110 -7.15 3.29 -0.21
CA GLN A 110 -7.84 2.00 -0.29
C GLN A 110 -8.86 2.06 -1.42
N THR A 111 -8.76 1.13 -2.37
CA THR A 111 -9.75 0.98 -3.43
C THR A 111 -9.88 -0.48 -3.86
N THR A 112 -10.94 -0.75 -4.61
CA THR A 112 -11.13 -1.97 -5.38
C THR A 112 -11.38 -1.60 -6.83
N ILE A 113 -10.54 -2.08 -7.74
CA ILE A 113 -10.67 -1.89 -9.19
C ILE A 113 -11.26 -3.18 -9.78
N LYS A 114 -12.38 -3.08 -10.49
CA LYS A 114 -13.07 -4.19 -11.18
C LYS A 114 -13.18 -5.46 -10.32
N GLU A 115 -13.52 -5.27 -9.04
CA GLU A 115 -13.74 -6.30 -8.01
C GLU A 115 -12.55 -7.16 -7.55
N ARG A 116 -11.51 -7.32 -8.37
CA ARG A 116 -10.42 -8.29 -8.11
C ARG A 116 -9.05 -7.67 -7.87
N HIS A 117 -8.93 -6.36 -8.03
CA HIS A 117 -7.67 -5.65 -7.78
C HIS A 117 -7.84 -4.73 -6.58
N PHE A 118 -7.14 -5.06 -5.51
CA PHE A 118 -7.17 -4.34 -4.24
C PHE A 118 -5.93 -3.46 -4.10
N THR A 119 -6.13 -2.21 -3.69
CA THR A 119 -5.03 -1.34 -3.22
C THR A 119 -5.13 -1.21 -1.71
N ASN A 120 -4.02 -1.45 -1.01
CA ASN A 120 -3.95 -1.10 0.41
C ASN A 120 -3.98 0.43 0.56
N GLY A 121 -4.56 0.91 1.66
CA GLY A 121 -4.52 2.32 1.99
C GLY A 121 -3.15 2.75 2.54
N ASP A 122 -3.15 3.90 3.20
CA ASP A 122 -1.95 4.46 3.81
C ASP A 122 -1.74 3.89 5.20
N TRP A 123 -0.56 3.32 5.46
CA TRP A 123 -0.22 2.82 6.79
C TRP A 123 0.16 3.95 7.76
N ALA A 124 0.87 4.97 7.29
CA ALA A 124 1.41 6.06 8.10
C ALA A 124 0.44 7.26 8.19
N GLY A 125 -0.44 7.38 7.20
CA GLY A 125 -1.27 8.55 6.96
C GLY A 125 -0.54 9.67 6.22
N GLY A 126 -1.25 10.77 5.98
CA GLY A 126 -0.72 11.91 5.24
C GLY A 126 0.59 12.46 5.79
N ASN A 127 1.59 12.58 4.92
CA ASN A 127 2.89 13.22 5.16
C ASN A 127 3.04 14.52 4.36
N ASP A 128 4.11 15.27 4.61
CA ASP A 128 4.39 16.56 3.96
C ASP A 128 4.39 16.49 2.42
N PHE A 129 4.86 15.37 1.86
CA PHE A 129 4.82 15.17 0.41
C PHE A 129 3.37 15.03 -0.09
N SER A 130 2.58 14.14 0.52
CA SER A 130 1.18 13.93 0.12
C SER A 130 0.34 15.19 0.30
N VAL A 131 0.52 15.93 1.40
CA VAL A 131 -0.21 17.16 1.67
C VAL A 131 0.27 18.29 0.76
N GLY A 132 1.58 18.50 0.65
CA GLY A 132 2.15 19.65 -0.07
C GLY A 132 2.22 19.50 -1.59
N LYS A 133 2.41 18.29 -2.12
CA LYS A 133 2.51 18.03 -3.57
C LYS A 133 1.23 17.47 -4.17
N LEU A 134 0.51 16.63 -3.43
CA LEU A 134 -0.67 15.94 -3.95
C LEU A 134 -1.99 16.52 -3.42
N ASN A 135 -1.94 17.40 -2.41
CA ASN A 135 -3.11 17.91 -1.69
C ASN A 135 -4.02 16.78 -1.17
N GLN A 136 -3.40 15.69 -0.69
CA GLN A 136 -4.08 14.49 -0.26
C GLN A 136 -3.57 14.05 1.11
N ALA A 137 -4.51 13.61 1.95
CA ALA A 137 -4.22 12.90 3.18
C ALA A 137 -5.29 11.83 3.37
N SER A 138 -4.86 10.64 3.75
CA SER A 138 -5.74 9.53 4.11
C SER A 138 -5.52 9.15 5.58
N ARG A 139 -6.54 8.50 6.14
CA ARG A 139 -6.46 7.97 7.50
C ARG A 139 -5.56 6.72 7.49
N PRO A 140 -4.64 6.58 8.46
CA PRO A 140 -3.88 5.35 8.67
C PRO A 140 -4.81 4.14 8.68
N MET A 141 -4.56 3.17 7.80
CA MET A 141 -5.41 2.00 7.64
C MET A 141 -4.67 0.81 7.03
N GLN A 142 -5.20 -0.38 7.30
CA GLN A 142 -4.83 -1.64 6.67
C GLN A 142 -6.06 -2.29 6.06
N PHE A 143 -5.93 -2.80 4.85
CA PHE A 143 -7.01 -3.50 4.19
C PHE A 143 -7.01 -4.99 4.58
N LEU A 144 -8.11 -5.45 5.17
CA LEU A 144 -8.31 -6.85 5.57
C LEU A 144 -9.42 -7.48 4.72
N PHE A 145 -9.24 -8.73 4.31
CA PHE A 145 -10.26 -9.48 3.60
C PHE A 145 -10.15 -10.98 3.88
N SER A 146 -11.25 -11.70 3.66
CA SER A 146 -11.32 -13.16 3.71
C SER A 146 -11.09 -13.78 2.34
N VAL A 147 -10.69 -15.05 2.32
CA VAL A 147 -10.66 -15.89 1.12
C VAL A 147 -11.34 -17.22 1.44
N HIS A 148 -12.36 -17.57 0.67
CA HIS A 148 -13.04 -18.85 0.69
C HIS A 148 -12.59 -19.69 -0.51
N LYS A 149 -12.49 -21.01 -0.33
CA LYS A 149 -12.06 -21.94 -1.38
C LYS A 149 -12.91 -21.82 -2.65
N ASP A 150 -14.23 -21.95 -2.50
CA ASP A 150 -15.15 -21.92 -3.64
C ASP A 150 -15.50 -20.49 -4.09
N TYR A 151 -15.80 -19.59 -3.16
CA TYR A 151 -16.29 -18.23 -3.47
C TYR A 151 -15.20 -17.17 -3.65
N GLY A 152 -13.92 -17.49 -3.40
CA GLY A 152 -12.84 -16.50 -3.42
C GLY A 152 -13.00 -15.45 -2.32
N VAL A 153 -12.72 -14.18 -2.62
CA VAL A 153 -12.84 -13.10 -1.63
C VAL A 153 -14.31 -12.83 -1.27
N THR A 154 -14.69 -13.04 0.01
CA THR A 154 -16.10 -12.94 0.44
C THR A 154 -16.45 -11.65 1.17
N TRP A 155 -15.54 -11.10 1.97
CA TRP A 155 -15.72 -9.78 2.59
C TRP A 155 -14.40 -9.05 2.66
N ARG A 156 -14.51 -7.72 2.79
CA ARG A 156 -13.40 -6.77 2.82
C ARG A 156 -13.73 -5.70 3.83
N THR A 157 -12.77 -5.34 4.67
CA THR A 157 -12.93 -4.29 5.66
C THR A 157 -11.66 -3.47 5.83
N PRO A 158 -11.76 -2.14 5.91
CA PRO A 158 -10.66 -1.31 6.35
C PRO A 158 -10.47 -1.41 7.87
N ILE A 159 -9.28 -1.76 8.32
CA ILE A 159 -8.86 -1.61 9.72
C ILE A 159 -8.24 -0.24 9.87
N LEU A 160 -8.83 0.64 10.66
CA LEU A 160 -8.23 1.93 10.97
C LEU A 160 -7.10 1.75 11.99
N LEU A 161 -5.94 2.33 11.70
CA LEU A 161 -4.74 2.27 12.56
C LEU A 161 -4.63 3.50 13.46
N GLU A 162 -5.74 4.19 13.69
CA GLU A 162 -5.82 5.33 14.58
C GLU A 162 -7.11 5.27 15.40
N ASN A 163 -7.08 5.85 16.59
CA ASN A 163 -8.26 5.96 17.43
C ASN A 163 -9.21 7.02 16.83
N PRO A 164 -10.42 6.63 16.36
CA PRO A 164 -11.35 7.55 15.73
C PRO A 164 -11.95 8.59 16.69
N THR A 165 -11.86 8.37 18.01
CA THR A 165 -12.38 9.32 19.00
C THR A 165 -11.43 10.48 19.27
N ILE A 166 -10.15 10.34 18.91
CA ILE A 166 -9.14 11.38 19.09
C ILE A 166 -9.19 12.32 17.87
N LYS A 167 -9.70 13.53 18.06
CA LYS A 167 -9.61 14.58 17.04
C LYS A 167 -8.16 15.03 16.89
N LYS A 168 -7.58 14.81 15.71
CA LYS A 168 -6.28 15.38 15.36
C LYS A 168 -6.42 16.89 15.17
N ASN A 169 -5.66 17.66 15.94
CA ASN A 169 -5.59 19.11 15.80
C ASN A 169 -4.77 19.46 14.55
N ILE A 170 -5.44 19.61 13.42
CA ILE A 170 -4.83 20.15 12.21
C ILE A 170 -4.72 21.66 12.38
N LYS A 171 -3.49 22.18 12.42
CA LYS A 171 -3.27 23.62 12.39
C LYS A 171 -3.59 24.15 10.99
N ILE A 172 -4.79 24.70 10.84
CA ILE A 172 -5.19 25.43 9.64
C ILE A 172 -4.77 26.89 9.85
N PHE A 173 -3.74 27.33 9.12
CA PHE A 173 -3.32 28.73 9.12
C PHE A 173 -4.31 29.54 8.27
N LYS A 174 -5.19 30.27 8.94
CA LYS A 174 -6.07 31.25 8.27
C LYS A 174 -5.31 32.57 8.16
N GLY A 175 -5.05 33.02 6.93
CA GLY A 175 -4.53 34.37 6.70
C GLY A 175 -5.63 35.40 6.95
N GLY A 176 -5.44 36.26 7.95
CA GLY A 176 -6.31 37.42 8.22
C GLY A 176 -6.86 37.49 9.64
N GLN A 177 -6.06 37.98 10.58
CA GLN A 177 -6.45 38.90 11.67
C GLN A 177 -5.18 39.37 12.41
N ASN A 178 -4.30 40.10 11.71
CA ASN A 178 -3.41 41.06 12.36
C ASN A 178 -3.90 42.44 11.96
N GLY A 179 -4.74 43.02 12.81
CA GLY A 179 -5.28 44.36 12.54
C GLY A 179 -6.48 44.74 13.40
N LYS A 180 -6.34 44.70 14.73
CA LYS A 180 -6.80 45.76 15.64
C LYS A 180 -6.40 45.43 17.07
N SER A 181 -5.34 46.09 17.51
CA SER A 181 -5.07 46.40 18.90
C SER A 181 -6.16 47.30 19.49
N ASN A 182 -6.42 47.10 20.78
CA ASN A 182 -7.09 47.97 21.76
C ASN A 182 -8.49 48.52 21.46
N ARG A 183 -9.44 48.14 22.33
CA ARG A 183 -10.13 49.11 23.21
C ARG A 183 -10.71 48.40 24.44
N ALA A 184 -10.37 48.96 25.59
CA ALA A 184 -10.88 48.61 26.91
C ALA A 184 -12.38 48.90 27.05
N SER A 185 -13.05 48.16 27.93
CA SER A 185 -14.05 48.74 28.86
C SER A 185 -14.50 47.73 29.92
N LYS A 186 -14.13 48.08 31.16
CA LYS A 186 -14.80 47.86 32.47
C LYS A 186 -15.29 46.47 32.85
#